data_AF-A0A8D0EIS0-F1
#
_entry.id   AF-A0A8D0EIS0-F1
#
_cell.length_a   1.000
_cell.length_b   1.000
_cell.length_c   1.000
_cell.angle_alpha   90.00
_cell.angle_beta   90.00
_cell.angle_gamma   90.00
#
_symmetry.space_group_name_H-M   'P 1'
#
loop_
_entity.id
_entity.type
_entity.pdbx_description
1 polymer ?
#
loop_
_entity_poly.entity_id
_entity_poly.type
_entity_poly.pdbx_seq_one_letter_code
_entity_poly.pdbx_strand_id
1 'polypeptide(L)'
;VWSDIFVFQGAINKAMQLVVRQSASNELLACLSAYLNWEQSSSLDAGIMVSNLLLEMQSCPKVEFQLSEQYGEDLSEDAWQYIFAVDLLCSHLKWDWTHDNVISKVLWPSMDKWVKKRKGHETAQSIPDSVIALTLRLIGRLGQIGLKEGYLAAVKNISSVIGLFVQHAKEEGVPWGVQLAAIYSLCDLGSSNPEGIVEAIHAWRATVLNNIPFAVTSGIAEITSLCKMDALFY
;
A
#
# COMPACT_ATOMS: atom_id res chain seq x y z
N VAL A 1 -22.57 17.70 -2.66
CA VAL A 1 -21.18 17.46 -2.20
C VAL A 1 -21.12 16.33 -1.17
N TRP A 2 -21.59 16.49 0.08
CA TRP A 2 -21.53 15.40 1.07
C TRP A 2 -22.40 14.18 0.72
N SER A 3 -23.61 14.42 0.20
CA SER A 3 -24.47 13.35 -0.34
C SER A 3 -23.72 12.53 -1.40
N ASP A 4 -23.04 13.20 -2.33
CA ASP A 4 -22.37 12.57 -3.46
C ASP A 4 -21.17 11.74 -3.00
N ILE A 5 -20.44 12.23 -1.98
CA ILE A 5 -19.33 11.52 -1.34
C ILE A 5 -19.82 10.21 -0.70
N PHE A 6 -20.99 10.21 -0.05
CA PHE A 6 -21.53 9.01 0.61
C PHE A 6 -22.32 8.09 -0.32
N VAL A 7 -22.88 8.60 -1.42
CA VAL A 7 -23.66 7.81 -2.39
C VAL A 7 -22.76 7.10 -3.40
N PHE A 8 -21.55 7.62 -3.66
CA PHE A 8 -20.57 6.99 -4.55
C PHE A 8 -20.26 5.55 -4.14
N GLN A 9 -20.39 4.57 -5.04
CA GLN A 9 -20.29 3.14 -4.70
C GLN A 9 -18.88 2.53 -4.79
N GLY A 10 -17.83 3.36 -4.69
CA GLY A 10 -16.44 2.89 -4.75
C GLY A 10 -15.95 2.18 -3.47
N ALA A 11 -14.84 1.45 -3.59
CA ALA A 11 -14.24 0.71 -2.47
C ALA A 11 -13.97 1.60 -1.24
N ILE A 12 -13.38 2.78 -1.48
CA ILE A 12 -13.07 3.74 -0.43
C ILE A 12 -14.32 4.27 0.28
N ASN A 13 -15.40 4.51 -0.46
CA ASN A 13 -16.66 4.96 0.13
C ASN A 13 -17.23 3.88 1.06
N LYS A 14 -17.26 2.61 0.63
CA LYS A 14 -17.74 1.51 1.47
C LYS A 14 -16.94 1.40 2.77
N ALA A 15 -15.61 1.52 2.68
CA ALA A 15 -14.73 1.56 3.84
C ALA A 15 -15.02 2.75 4.77
N MET A 16 -15.18 3.95 4.20
CA MET A 16 -15.52 5.17 4.96
C MET A 16 -16.85 5.03 5.68
N GLN A 17 -17.90 4.55 5.00
CA GLN A 17 -19.21 4.33 5.61
C GLN A 17 -19.10 3.36 6.80
N LEU A 18 -18.31 2.29 6.66
CA LEU A 18 -18.12 1.33 7.73
C LEU A 18 -17.44 1.95 8.95
N VAL A 19 -16.32 2.64 8.75
CA VAL A 19 -15.57 3.28 9.84
C VAL A 19 -16.42 4.35 10.53
N VAL A 20 -17.17 5.17 9.78
CA VAL A 20 -18.06 6.18 10.35
C VAL A 20 -19.16 5.53 11.18
N ARG A 21 -19.78 4.43 10.71
CA ARG A 21 -20.79 3.69 11.49
C ARG A 21 -20.24 3.14 12.80
N GLN A 22 -19.00 2.68 12.81
CA GLN A 22 -18.36 2.06 13.99
C GLN A 22 -17.81 3.10 14.98
N SER A 23 -17.51 4.33 14.52
CA SER A 23 -16.86 5.37 15.34
C SER A 23 -17.79 6.52 15.76
N ALA A 24 -18.92 6.71 15.09
CA ALA A 24 -19.87 7.76 15.42
C ALA A 24 -20.52 7.55 16.80
N SER A 25 -20.76 8.64 17.53
CA SER A 25 -21.62 8.60 18.72
C SER A 25 -23.06 8.24 18.32
N ASN A 26 -23.85 7.76 19.27
CA ASN A 26 -25.23 7.34 19.01
C ASN A 26 -26.08 8.46 18.40
N GLU A 27 -25.89 9.72 18.82
CA GLU A 27 -26.61 10.88 18.30
C GLU A 27 -26.20 11.19 16.85
N LEU A 28 -24.89 11.15 16.57
CA LEU A 28 -24.36 11.41 15.23
C LEU A 28 -24.76 10.28 14.27
N LEU A 29 -24.74 9.04 14.74
CA LEU A 29 -25.17 7.87 13.99
C LEU A 29 -26.67 7.96 13.65
N ALA A 30 -27.53 8.40 14.57
CA ALA A 30 -28.94 8.60 14.30
C ALA A 30 -29.19 9.66 13.22
N CYS A 31 -28.49 10.79 13.30
CA CYS A 31 -28.56 11.86 12.29
C CYS A 31 -28.08 11.38 10.91
N LEU A 32 -26.92 10.71 10.84
CA LEU A 32 -26.40 10.17 9.59
C LEU A 32 -27.29 9.07 9.00
N SER A 33 -27.85 8.20 9.84
CA SER A 33 -28.73 7.13 9.38
C SER A 33 -30.01 7.69 8.75
N ALA A 34 -30.59 8.73 9.34
CA ALA A 34 -31.74 9.42 8.77
C ALA A 34 -31.40 10.18 7.48
N TYR A 35 -30.21 10.78 7.39
CA TYR A 35 -29.79 11.56 6.22
C TYR A 35 -29.38 10.68 5.03
N LEU A 36 -28.70 9.56 5.29
CA LEU A 36 -28.14 8.65 4.28
C LEU A 36 -29.01 7.41 4.03
N ASN A 37 -30.17 7.30 4.69
CA ASN A 37 -31.05 6.13 4.66
C ASN A 37 -30.29 4.82 4.96
N TRP A 38 -29.44 4.81 5.99
CA TRP A 38 -28.74 3.59 6.40
C TRP A 38 -29.72 2.59 7.03
N GLU A 39 -29.84 1.41 6.43
CA GLU A 39 -30.57 0.30 7.05
C GLU A 39 -29.84 -0.14 8.34
N GLN A 40 -30.61 -0.40 9.42
CA GLN A 40 -30.08 -0.89 10.71
C GLN A 40 -29.42 -2.28 10.61
N SER A 41 -29.56 -2.96 9.47
CA SER A 41 -29.11 -4.32 9.24
C SER A 41 -27.77 -4.37 8.53
N SER A 42 -26.68 -4.23 9.29
CA SER A 42 -25.57 -5.18 9.30
C SER A 42 -24.38 -4.57 10.02
N SER A 43 -23.99 -5.18 11.13
CA SER A 43 -22.65 -5.01 11.68
C SER A 43 -21.66 -5.63 10.67
N LEU A 44 -21.26 -4.88 9.65
CA LEU A 44 -20.15 -5.34 8.82
C LEU A 44 -18.90 -5.33 9.70
N ASP A 45 -18.23 -6.47 9.75
CA ASP A 45 -16.93 -6.60 10.39
C ASP A 45 -15.87 -5.97 9.47
N ALA A 46 -15.02 -5.09 10.03
CA ALA A 46 -13.99 -4.43 9.25
C ALA A 46 -12.97 -5.42 8.67
N GLY A 47 -12.68 -6.51 9.40
CA GLY A 47 -11.79 -7.58 8.91
C GLY A 47 -12.38 -8.36 7.74
N ILE A 48 -13.69 -8.65 7.75
CA ILE A 48 -14.41 -9.24 6.61
C ILE A 48 -14.35 -8.29 5.40
N MET A 49 -14.60 -6.99 5.59
CA MET A 49 -14.55 -6.03 4.49
C MET A 49 -13.13 -5.94 3.89
N VAL A 50 -12.08 -5.90 4.72
CA VAL A 50 -10.69 -5.95 4.25
C VAL A 50 -10.44 -7.21 3.43
N SER A 51 -10.88 -8.38 3.92
CA SER A 51 -10.69 -9.65 3.21
C SER A 51 -11.36 -9.65 1.84
N ASN A 52 -12.57 -9.10 1.73
CA ASN A 52 -13.30 -8.97 0.47
C ASN A 52 -12.58 -8.04 -0.51
N LEU A 53 -12.15 -6.85 -0.05
CA LEU A 53 -11.44 -5.89 -0.88
C LEU A 53 -10.10 -6.45 -1.40
N LEU A 54 -9.38 -7.22 -0.58
CA LEU A 54 -8.13 -7.89 -0.98
C LEU A 54 -8.35 -8.96 -2.05
N LEU A 55 -9.50 -9.64 -2.06
CA LEU A 55 -9.87 -10.59 -3.12
C LEU A 55 -10.31 -9.87 -4.40
N GLU A 56 -11.11 -8.81 -4.26
CA GLU A 56 -11.57 -8.00 -5.39
C GLU A 56 -10.39 -7.38 -6.14
N MET A 57 -9.43 -6.75 -5.44
CA MET A 57 -8.29 -6.09 -6.09
C MET A 57 -7.38 -7.07 -6.87
N GLN A 58 -7.35 -8.35 -6.49
CA GLN A 58 -6.56 -9.38 -7.20
C GLN A 58 -7.21 -9.83 -8.51
N SER A 59 -8.53 -9.66 -8.64
CA SER A 59 -9.32 -10.12 -9.79
C SER A 59 -9.92 -8.98 -10.62
N CYS A 60 -9.78 -7.74 -10.16
CA CYS A 60 -10.34 -6.57 -10.82
C CYS A 60 -9.58 -6.23 -12.10
N PRO A 61 -10.23 -6.24 -13.28
CA PRO A 61 -9.57 -5.94 -14.55
C PRO A 61 -9.16 -4.48 -14.68
N LYS A 62 -9.67 -3.57 -13.83
CA LYS A 62 -9.33 -2.15 -13.85
C LYS A 62 -8.06 -1.81 -13.07
N VAL A 63 -7.48 -2.80 -12.37
CA VAL A 63 -6.18 -2.66 -11.71
C VAL A 63 -5.10 -2.79 -12.79
N GLU A 64 -4.71 -1.66 -13.34
CA GLU A 64 -3.80 -1.56 -14.47
C GLU A 64 -2.75 -0.47 -14.23
N PHE A 65 -1.71 -0.46 -15.07
CA PHE A 65 -0.74 0.62 -15.10
C PHE A 65 -1.25 1.79 -15.93
N GLN A 66 -0.94 3.01 -15.50
CA GLN A 66 -1.14 4.25 -16.21
C GLN A 66 0.15 5.08 -16.18
N LEU A 67 0.32 5.96 -17.17
CA LEU A 67 1.45 6.88 -17.19
C LEU A 67 1.13 8.13 -16.37
N SER A 68 2.07 8.51 -15.53
CA SER A 68 2.05 9.70 -14.68
C SER A 68 3.31 10.51 -14.92
N GLU A 69 3.17 11.83 -15.12
CA GLU A 69 4.33 12.72 -15.24
C GLU A 69 5.16 12.74 -13.96
N GLN A 70 4.51 12.64 -12.80
CA GLN A 70 5.15 12.70 -11.50
C GLN A 70 5.71 11.33 -11.07
N TYR A 71 4.95 10.26 -11.33
CA TYR A 71 5.23 8.92 -10.80
C TYR A 71 5.75 7.91 -11.83
N GLY A 72 5.81 8.25 -13.12
CA GLY A 72 6.22 7.31 -14.17
C GLY A 72 5.11 6.30 -14.47
N GLU A 73 5.43 5.00 -14.53
CA GLU A 73 4.42 3.94 -14.65
C GLU A 73 3.81 3.68 -13.26
N ASP A 74 2.59 4.18 -13.05
CA ASP A 74 1.88 4.16 -11.78
C ASP A 74 0.55 3.40 -11.89
N LEU A 75 -0.15 3.21 -10.78
CA LEU A 75 -1.42 2.49 -10.71
C LEU A 75 -2.60 3.36 -11.15
N SER A 76 -3.61 2.72 -11.73
CA SER A 76 -4.89 3.34 -12.08
C SER A 76 -5.64 3.91 -10.86
N GLU A 77 -6.57 4.84 -11.10
CA GLU A 77 -7.44 5.39 -10.05
C GLU A 77 -8.24 4.31 -9.30
N ASP A 78 -8.72 3.28 -10.03
CA ASP A 78 -9.42 2.15 -9.41
C ASP A 78 -8.51 1.37 -8.46
N ALA A 79 -7.25 1.14 -8.84
CA ALA A 79 -6.26 0.50 -7.96
C ALA A 79 -5.99 1.33 -6.70
N TRP A 80 -5.87 2.65 -6.85
CA TRP A 80 -5.69 3.57 -5.72
C TRP A 80 -6.90 3.58 -4.77
N GLN A 81 -8.13 3.45 -5.28
CA GLN A 81 -9.31 3.32 -4.42
C GLN A 81 -9.23 2.08 -3.51
N TYR A 82 -8.78 0.94 -4.01
CA TYR A 82 -8.58 -0.26 -3.19
C TYR A 82 -7.51 -0.04 -2.13
N ILE A 83 -6.37 0.56 -2.53
CA ILE A 83 -5.28 0.86 -1.60
C ILE A 83 -5.78 1.73 -0.44
N PHE A 84 -6.46 2.83 -0.73
CA PHE A 84 -6.97 3.72 0.31
C PHE A 84 -8.07 3.09 1.17
N ALA A 85 -8.93 2.26 0.58
CA ALA A 85 -9.98 1.57 1.31
C ALA A 85 -9.40 0.59 2.35
N VAL A 86 -8.42 -0.22 1.93
CA VAL A 86 -7.75 -1.18 2.81
C VAL A 86 -6.92 -0.43 3.87
N ASP A 87 -6.17 0.59 3.49
CA ASP A 87 -5.38 1.43 4.41
C ASP A 87 -6.24 2.04 5.53
N LEU A 88 -7.42 2.58 5.16
CA LEU A 88 -8.37 3.15 6.12
C LEU A 88 -8.88 2.11 7.12
N LEU A 89 -9.32 0.94 6.62
CA LEU A 89 -9.84 -0.13 7.48
C LEU A 89 -8.76 -0.73 8.37
N CYS A 90 -7.56 -0.95 7.83
CA CYS A 90 -6.41 -1.43 8.59
C CYS A 90 -5.97 -0.42 9.67
N SER A 91 -6.03 0.89 9.38
CA SER A 91 -5.78 1.93 10.39
C SER A 91 -6.78 1.88 11.55
N HIS A 92 -8.02 1.48 11.28
CA HIS A 92 -9.03 1.23 12.31
C HIS A 92 -8.73 -0.05 13.11
N LEU A 93 -8.28 -1.12 12.43
CA LEU A 93 -7.95 -2.43 13.01
C LEU A 93 -6.59 -2.50 13.71
N LYS A 94 -5.75 -1.46 13.57
CA LYS A 94 -4.42 -1.31 14.20
C LYS A 94 -3.34 -2.24 13.65
N TRP A 95 -2.10 -1.98 14.07
CA TRP A 95 -0.91 -2.61 13.52
C TRP A 95 -0.90 -4.12 13.67
N ASP A 96 -1.09 -4.66 14.88
CA ASP A 96 -0.95 -6.10 15.13
C ASP A 96 -1.88 -6.92 14.22
N TRP A 97 -3.15 -6.50 14.12
CA TRP A 97 -4.11 -7.15 13.23
C TRP A 97 -3.70 -7.03 11.76
N THR A 98 -3.29 -5.84 11.34
CA THR A 98 -2.89 -5.53 9.95
C THR A 98 -1.66 -6.33 9.52
N HIS A 99 -0.63 -6.36 10.37
CA HIS A 99 0.59 -7.10 10.13
C HIS A 99 0.31 -8.61 10.01
N ASP A 100 -0.45 -9.17 10.95
CA ASP A 100 -0.63 -10.61 11.04
C ASP A 100 -1.63 -11.16 10.03
N ASN A 101 -2.68 -10.39 9.68
CA ASN A 101 -3.76 -10.88 8.83
C ASN A 101 -3.68 -10.39 7.38
N VAL A 102 -3.09 -9.22 7.13
CA VAL A 102 -3.01 -8.65 5.78
C VAL A 102 -1.61 -8.81 5.21
N ILE A 103 -0.61 -8.19 5.85
CA ILE A 103 0.76 -8.19 5.34
C ILE A 103 1.32 -9.62 5.28
N SER A 104 1.29 -10.33 6.40
CA SER A 104 1.92 -11.65 6.55
C SER A 104 1.17 -12.78 5.84
N LYS A 105 -0.17 -12.75 5.86
CA LYS A 105 -1.00 -13.86 5.34
C LYS A 105 -1.54 -13.65 3.93
N VAL A 106 -1.55 -12.42 3.40
CA VAL A 106 -2.13 -12.13 2.08
C VAL A 106 -1.11 -11.48 1.15
N LEU A 107 -0.55 -10.33 1.53
CA LEU A 107 0.28 -9.52 0.62
C LEU A 107 1.62 -10.21 0.32
N TRP A 108 2.34 -10.69 1.35
CA TRP A 108 3.60 -11.42 1.12
C TRP A 108 3.42 -12.74 0.36
N PRO A 109 2.42 -13.59 0.68
CA PRO A 109 2.14 -14.77 -0.13
C PRO A 109 1.79 -14.47 -1.59
N SER A 110 1.13 -13.34 -1.89
CA SER A 110 0.89 -12.90 -3.28
C SER A 110 2.19 -12.62 -4.03
N MET A 111 3.10 -11.86 -3.39
CA MET A 111 4.44 -11.58 -3.92
C MET A 111 5.24 -12.88 -4.17
N ASP A 112 5.26 -13.78 -3.19
CA ASP A 112 5.98 -15.06 -3.28
C ASP A 112 5.48 -15.94 -4.45
N LYS A 113 4.16 -16.05 -4.62
CA LYS A 113 3.56 -16.76 -5.75
C LYS A 113 3.98 -16.17 -7.10
N TRP A 114 3.98 -14.84 -7.22
CA TRP A 114 4.39 -14.17 -8.45
C TRP A 114 5.88 -14.40 -8.76
N VAL A 115 6.77 -14.29 -7.76
CA VAL A 115 8.21 -14.56 -7.95
C VAL A 115 8.46 -16.02 -8.36
N LYS A 116 7.85 -16.99 -7.68
CA LYS A 116 8.01 -18.42 -7.98
C LYS A 116 7.58 -18.75 -9.41
N LYS A 117 6.45 -18.17 -9.85
CA LYS A 117 5.97 -18.37 -11.22
C LYS A 117 6.95 -17.84 -12.26
N ARG A 118 7.53 -16.65 -12.04
CA ARG A 118 8.51 -16.05 -12.96
C ARG A 118 9.79 -16.87 -13.09
N LYS A 119 10.15 -17.64 -12.07
CA LYS A 119 11.27 -18.58 -12.07
C LYS A 119 10.93 -19.95 -12.67
N GLY A 120 9.74 -20.09 -13.28
CA GLY A 120 9.33 -21.28 -14.04
C GLY A 120 8.79 -22.42 -13.18
N HIS A 121 8.44 -22.17 -11.92
CA HIS A 121 8.08 -23.25 -10.99
C HIS A 121 6.61 -23.71 -11.06
N GLU A 122 5.67 -23.00 -11.71
CA GLU A 122 4.22 -23.35 -11.67
C GLU A 122 3.40 -22.98 -12.93
N THR A 123 2.34 -23.77 -13.22
CA THR A 123 1.40 -23.63 -14.37
C THR A 123 0.10 -22.86 -14.05
N ALA A 124 -0.04 -22.28 -12.86
CA ALA A 124 -1.25 -21.55 -12.44
C ALA A 124 -1.45 -20.20 -13.18
N GLN A 125 -2.65 -19.62 -13.05
CA GLN A 125 -3.02 -18.31 -13.64
C GLN A 125 -2.02 -17.22 -13.22
N SER A 126 -1.60 -16.36 -14.16
CA SER A 126 -0.58 -15.34 -13.89
C SER A 126 -1.14 -14.23 -13.04
N ILE A 127 -0.50 -13.94 -11.91
CA ILE A 127 -0.77 -12.69 -11.18
C ILE A 127 -0.26 -11.54 -12.07
N PRO A 128 -1.10 -10.57 -12.44
CA PRO A 128 -0.68 -9.43 -13.24
C PRO A 128 0.34 -8.56 -12.50
N ASP A 129 1.27 -7.96 -13.24
CA ASP A 129 2.30 -7.09 -12.66
C ASP A 129 1.70 -5.86 -11.97
N SER A 130 0.56 -5.36 -12.45
CA SER A 130 -0.19 -4.26 -11.81
C SER A 130 -0.71 -4.63 -10.41
N VAL A 131 -1.14 -5.88 -10.20
CA VAL A 131 -1.58 -6.39 -8.89
C VAL A 131 -0.39 -6.48 -7.92
N ILE A 132 0.80 -6.79 -8.43
CA ILE A 132 2.04 -6.82 -7.63
C ILE A 132 2.51 -5.43 -7.27
N ALA A 133 2.46 -4.49 -8.22
CA ALA A 133 2.71 -3.07 -7.93
C ALA A 133 1.72 -2.54 -6.88
N LEU A 134 0.43 -2.85 -7.00
CA LEU A 134 -0.60 -2.52 -5.98
C LEU A 134 -0.23 -3.11 -4.62
N THR A 135 0.14 -4.39 -4.58
CA THR A 135 0.54 -5.11 -3.36
C THR A 135 1.71 -4.40 -2.66
N LEU A 136 2.75 -4.03 -3.41
CA LEU A 136 3.90 -3.29 -2.89
C LEU A 136 3.48 -1.93 -2.33
N ARG A 137 2.74 -1.12 -3.10
CA ARG A 137 2.27 0.21 -2.65
C ARG A 137 1.44 0.08 -1.37
N LEU A 138 0.57 -0.93 -1.29
CA LEU A 138 -0.23 -1.19 -0.10
C LEU A 138 0.64 -1.55 1.12
N ILE A 139 1.66 -2.40 0.97
CA ILE A 139 2.59 -2.72 2.08
C ILE A 139 3.28 -1.45 2.60
N GLY A 140 3.74 -0.56 1.72
CA GLY A 140 4.35 0.71 2.09
C GLY A 140 3.41 1.56 2.96
N ARG A 141 2.16 1.71 2.53
CA ARG A 141 1.15 2.46 3.29
C ARG A 141 0.80 1.81 4.62
N LEU A 142 0.55 0.51 4.63
CA LEU A 142 0.21 -0.22 5.86
C LEU A 142 1.37 -0.20 6.87
N GLY A 143 2.61 -0.18 6.41
CA GLY A 143 3.77 -0.01 7.28
C GLY A 143 3.80 1.35 8.00
N GLN A 144 3.20 2.40 7.44
CA GLN A 144 3.05 3.68 8.14
C GLN A 144 2.16 3.58 9.38
N ILE A 145 1.21 2.64 9.42
CA ILE A 145 0.43 2.35 10.63
C ILE A 145 1.37 1.88 11.74
N GLY A 146 2.25 0.92 11.41
CA GLY A 146 3.25 0.41 12.36
C GLY A 146 4.21 1.49 12.84
N LEU A 147 4.66 2.40 11.96
CA LEU A 147 5.50 3.54 12.35
C LEU A 147 4.78 4.47 13.34
N LYS A 148 3.53 4.83 13.04
CA LYS A 148 2.70 5.69 13.90
C LYS A 148 2.42 5.06 15.27
N GLU A 149 2.34 3.73 15.32
CA GLU A 149 2.08 2.97 16.55
C GLU A 149 3.37 2.52 17.28
N GLY A 150 4.55 2.90 16.78
CA GLY A 150 5.84 2.68 17.46
C GLY A 150 6.54 1.34 17.14
N TYR A 151 6.07 0.58 16.16
CA TYR A 151 6.62 -0.72 15.76
C TYR A 151 7.81 -0.61 14.80
N LEU A 152 8.79 0.25 15.14
CA LEU A 152 9.92 0.60 14.28
C LEU A 152 10.70 -0.63 13.77
N ALA A 153 11.01 -1.58 14.64
CA ALA A 153 11.79 -2.77 14.29
C ALA A 153 11.06 -3.66 13.27
N ALA A 154 9.74 -3.84 13.42
CA ALA A 154 8.94 -4.64 12.48
C ALA A 154 8.87 -3.96 11.11
N VAL A 155 8.65 -2.65 11.08
CA VAL A 155 8.62 -1.88 9.84
C VAL A 155 10.00 -1.83 9.17
N LYS A 156 11.08 -1.74 9.95
CA LYS A 156 12.45 -1.85 9.44
C LYS A 156 12.69 -3.18 8.73
N ASN A 157 12.22 -4.29 9.29
CA ASN A 157 12.31 -5.60 8.64
C ASN A 157 11.58 -5.63 7.29
N ILE A 158 10.36 -5.07 7.23
CA ILE A 158 9.60 -4.93 5.98
C ILE A 158 10.39 -4.12 4.95
N SER A 159 10.89 -2.94 5.32
CA SER A 159 11.66 -2.10 4.40
C SER A 159 12.96 -2.78 3.93
N SER A 160 13.61 -3.57 4.79
CA SER A 160 14.82 -4.32 4.40
C SER A 160 14.51 -5.40 3.35
N VAL A 161 13.38 -6.10 3.48
CA VAL A 161 12.93 -7.09 2.49
C VAL A 161 12.64 -6.42 1.15
N ILE A 162 11.95 -5.27 1.15
CA ILE A 162 11.68 -4.51 -0.07
C ILE A 162 12.99 -3.96 -0.67
N GLY A 163 13.90 -3.45 0.16
CA GLY A 163 15.21 -2.96 -0.28
C GLY A 163 16.02 -4.04 -1.00
N LEU A 164 16.06 -5.24 -0.43
CA LEU A 164 16.71 -6.41 -1.06
C LEU A 164 16.04 -6.78 -2.38
N PHE A 165 14.70 -6.77 -2.43
CA PHE A 165 13.95 -7.04 -3.66
C PHE A 165 14.33 -6.05 -4.78
N VAL A 166 14.38 -4.76 -4.47
CA VAL A 166 14.70 -3.70 -5.44
C VAL A 166 16.14 -3.82 -5.95
N GLN A 167 17.10 -4.16 -5.07
CA GLN A 167 18.50 -4.33 -5.47
C GLN A 167 18.69 -5.41 -6.55
N HIS A 168 17.91 -6.48 -6.51
CA HIS A 168 17.97 -7.58 -7.48
C HIS A 168 17.00 -7.39 -8.66
N ALA A 169 16.19 -6.33 -8.65
CA ALA A 169 15.07 -6.20 -9.57
C ALA A 169 15.49 -6.15 -11.04
N LYS A 170 16.61 -5.49 -11.36
CA LYS A 170 17.12 -5.45 -12.75
C LYS A 170 17.59 -6.82 -13.22
N GLU A 171 18.38 -7.53 -12.41
CA GLU A 171 18.95 -8.84 -12.75
C GLU A 171 17.86 -9.89 -12.94
N GLU A 172 16.81 -9.80 -12.12
CA GLU A 172 15.62 -10.67 -12.18
C GLU A 172 14.58 -10.20 -13.23
N GLY A 173 14.91 -9.16 -14.03
CA GLY A 173 14.07 -8.65 -15.11
C GLY A 173 12.71 -8.11 -14.65
N VAL A 174 12.63 -7.53 -13.45
CA VAL A 174 11.37 -7.03 -12.87
C VAL A 174 10.76 -5.93 -13.73
N PRO A 175 9.44 -5.96 -14.03
CA PRO A 175 8.75 -4.91 -14.77
C PRO A 175 8.93 -3.53 -14.12
N TRP A 176 9.03 -2.49 -14.96
CA TRP A 176 9.38 -1.15 -14.51
C TRP A 176 8.40 -0.58 -13.47
N GLY A 177 7.08 -0.64 -13.71
CA GLY A 177 6.07 -0.18 -12.74
C GLY A 177 6.12 -0.94 -11.41
N VAL A 178 6.52 -2.22 -11.41
CA VAL A 178 6.73 -2.99 -10.16
C VAL A 178 7.96 -2.49 -9.41
N GLN A 179 9.05 -2.17 -10.11
CA GLN A 179 10.23 -1.56 -9.48
C GLN A 179 9.89 -0.21 -8.86
N LEU A 180 9.20 0.66 -9.61
CA LEU A 180 8.76 1.97 -9.12
C LEU A 180 7.84 1.83 -7.90
N ALA A 181 6.89 0.89 -7.93
CA ALA A 181 6.03 0.62 -6.80
C ALA A 181 6.81 0.25 -5.53
N ALA A 182 7.82 -0.61 -5.65
CA ALA A 182 8.69 -0.98 -4.54
C ALA A 182 9.50 0.23 -4.02
N ILE A 183 10.01 1.08 -4.91
CA ILE A 183 10.72 2.32 -4.54
C ILE A 183 9.80 3.26 -3.77
N TYR A 184 8.59 3.50 -4.25
CA TYR A 184 7.65 4.37 -3.54
C TYR A 184 7.23 3.79 -2.19
N SER A 185 7.14 2.46 -2.07
CA SER A 185 6.95 1.82 -0.77
C SER A 185 8.13 2.04 0.17
N LEU A 186 9.37 1.99 -0.33
CA LEU A 186 10.53 2.37 0.49
C LEU A 186 10.47 3.83 0.93
N CYS A 187 10.01 4.75 0.07
CA CYS A 187 9.78 6.14 0.45
C CYS A 187 8.73 6.26 1.58
N ASP A 188 7.62 5.54 1.46
CA ASP A 188 6.57 5.52 2.49
C ASP A 188 7.07 4.97 3.84
N LEU A 189 8.09 4.10 3.81
CA LEU A 189 8.71 3.50 4.99
C LEU A 189 9.97 4.23 5.44
N GLY A 190 10.30 5.39 4.85
CA GLY A 190 11.58 6.08 5.02
C GLY A 190 12.04 6.22 6.47
N SER A 191 11.13 6.56 7.38
CA SER A 191 11.43 6.75 8.81
C SER A 191 11.83 5.46 9.55
N SER A 192 11.66 4.28 8.95
CA SER A 192 12.04 3.01 9.59
C SER A 192 13.54 2.75 9.60
N ASN A 193 14.21 3.19 8.53
CA ASN A 193 15.64 2.97 8.29
C ASN A 193 16.16 3.96 7.23
N PRO A 194 16.20 5.27 7.52
CA PRO A 194 16.45 6.30 6.51
C PRO A 194 17.72 6.06 5.68
N GLU A 195 18.84 5.76 6.34
CA GLU A 195 20.13 5.52 5.67
C GLU A 195 20.10 4.30 4.75
N GLY A 196 19.66 3.14 5.27
CA GLY A 196 19.62 1.91 4.47
C GLY A 196 18.62 1.97 3.32
N ILE A 197 17.52 2.73 3.48
CA ILE A 197 16.56 2.97 2.40
C ILE A 197 17.17 3.85 1.31
N VAL A 198 17.82 4.95 1.67
CA VAL A 198 18.50 5.83 0.71
C VAL A 198 19.59 5.07 -0.05
N GLU A 199 20.38 4.25 0.65
CA GLU A 199 21.40 3.39 0.04
C GLU A 199 20.77 2.41 -0.96
N ALA A 200 19.68 1.71 -0.59
CA ALA A 200 19.01 0.78 -1.47
C ALA A 200 18.46 1.47 -2.74
N ILE A 201 17.85 2.65 -2.61
CA ILE A 201 17.32 3.41 -3.74
C ILE A 201 18.47 3.92 -4.64
N HIS A 202 19.59 4.35 -4.07
CA HIS A 202 20.76 4.77 -4.85
C HIS A 202 21.40 3.61 -5.62
N ALA A 203 21.56 2.45 -4.96
CA ALA A 203 22.07 1.24 -5.60
C ALA A 203 21.18 0.86 -6.79
N TRP A 204 19.87 0.81 -6.59
CA TRP A 204 18.91 0.57 -7.67
C TRP A 204 19.03 1.57 -8.82
N ARG A 205 19.09 2.88 -8.51
CA ARG A 205 19.21 3.95 -9.52
C ARG A 205 20.47 3.78 -10.37
N ALA A 206 21.56 3.30 -9.81
CA ALA A 206 22.80 3.05 -10.55
C ALA A 206 22.67 1.89 -11.55
N THR A 207 21.70 1.00 -11.36
CA THR A 207 21.48 -0.14 -12.25
C THR A 207 20.56 0.18 -13.43
N VAL A 208 19.54 1.01 -13.24
CA VAL A 208 18.48 1.20 -14.24
C VAL A 208 18.87 2.19 -15.35
N LEU A 209 18.34 1.97 -16.56
CA LEU A 209 18.57 2.85 -17.71
C LEU A 209 17.38 3.79 -17.99
N ASN A 210 16.26 3.55 -17.31
CA ASN A 210 15.04 4.33 -17.44
C ASN A 210 15.21 5.73 -16.83
N ASN A 211 14.48 6.71 -17.37
CA ASN A 211 14.39 8.02 -16.74
C ASN A 211 13.73 7.90 -15.37
N ILE A 212 14.38 8.45 -14.35
CA ILE A 212 13.91 8.40 -12.97
C ILE A 212 12.78 9.43 -12.78
N PRO A 213 11.58 9.01 -12.34
CA PRO A 213 10.49 9.93 -12.09
C PRO A 213 10.83 10.98 -11.01
N PHE A 214 10.19 12.14 -11.10
CA PHE A 214 10.40 13.22 -10.13
C PHE A 214 10.08 12.78 -8.70
N ALA A 215 8.99 12.01 -8.51
CA ALA A 215 8.57 11.52 -7.20
C ALA A 215 9.67 10.70 -6.49
N VAL A 216 10.47 9.93 -7.24
CA VAL A 216 11.59 9.18 -6.66
C VAL A 216 12.66 10.13 -6.14
N THR A 217 12.98 11.17 -6.90
CA THR A 217 14.00 12.16 -6.51
C THR A 217 13.53 12.97 -5.29
N SER A 218 12.25 13.35 -5.24
CA SER A 218 11.64 14.01 -4.07
C SER A 218 11.69 13.11 -2.84
N GLY A 219 11.29 11.83 -2.99
CA GLY A 219 11.30 10.87 -1.90
C GLY A 219 12.70 10.64 -1.31
N ILE A 220 13.74 10.54 -2.15
CA ILE A 220 15.13 10.46 -1.65
C ILE A 220 15.50 11.70 -0.83
N ALA A 221 15.13 12.90 -1.30
CA ALA A 221 15.43 14.15 -0.61
C ALA A 221 14.74 14.24 0.76
N GLU A 222 13.47 13.82 0.83
CA GLU A 222 12.70 13.73 2.07
C GLU A 222 13.34 12.77 3.08
N ILE A 223 13.68 11.55 2.66
CA ILE A 223 14.30 10.55 3.55
C ILE A 223 15.69 11.01 4.00
N THR A 224 16.49 11.60 3.10
CA THR A 224 17.81 12.14 3.43
C THR A 224 17.73 13.25 4.47
N SER A 225 16.64 14.03 4.48
CA SER A 225 16.41 15.05 5.51
C SER A 225 16.23 14.44 6.90
N LEU A 226 15.63 13.24 7.00
CA LEU A 226 15.48 12.50 8.25
C LEU A 226 16.84 12.05 8.80
N CYS A 227 17.73 11.53 7.94
CA CYS A 227 19.10 11.14 8.36
C CYS A 227 19.86 12.29 9.04
N LYS A 228 19.65 13.53 8.55
CA LYS A 228 20.30 14.72 9.10
C LYS A 228 19.72 15.15 10.44
N MET A 229 18.44 14.86 10.70
CA MET A 229 17.81 15.15 11.99
C MET A 229 18.36 14.22 13.07
N ASP A 230 18.50 12.93 12.79
CA ASP A 230 19.05 11.96 13.74
C ASP A 230 20.49 12.31 14.14
N ALA A 231 21.31 12.84 13.22
CA ALA A 231 22.68 13.29 13.50
C ALA A 231 22.79 14.55 14.36
N LEU A 232 21.69 15.31 14.57
CA LEU A 232 21.67 16.52 15.40
C LEU A 232 21.27 16.25 16.86
N PHE A 233 20.80 15.04 17.17
CA PHE A 233 20.40 14.62 18.52
C PHE A 233 21.44 13.72 19.22
N TYR A 234 22.62 13.55 18.61
CA TYR A 234 23.80 12.90 19.19
C TYR A 234 24.98 13.89 19.24
#